data_AF-A0A957BTE6-F1
#
_entry.id   AF-A0A957BTE6-F1
#
_cell.length_a   1.000
_cell.length_b   1.000
_cell.length_c   1.000
_cell.angle_alpha   90.00
_cell.angle_beta   90.00
_cell.angle_gamma   90.00
#
_symmetry.space_group_name_H-M   'P 1'
#
loop_
_entity.id
_entity.type
_entity.pdbx_description
1 polymer ?
#
loop_
_entity_poly.entity_id
_entity_poly.type
_entity_poly.pdbx_seq_one_letter_code
_entity_poly.pdbx_strand_id
1 'polypeptide(L)'
;MSAEKTLDEKSNRRRRRKQADEPVDEVEMQDVEEELRGVTERKGRATPSRREQMEVEAQKETGNVITRPFHALGEYISGVRSEIAKVVWPTREDVLRLTWIVLGATIAAAIALGVIAFVFSELFVAGLRQPVIFVVLTVVSVVILAIYLRRSNRTTSGY
;
A
#
# COMPACT_ATOMS: atom_id res chain seq x y z
N MET A 1 -68.44 24.72 2.98
CA MET A 1 -67.44 24.96 1.91
C MET A 1 -67.24 26.46 1.74
N SER A 2 -65.98 26.88 1.58
CA SER A 2 -65.53 28.17 1.05
C SER A 2 -65.58 29.41 1.95
N ALA A 3 -64.57 29.55 2.81
CA ALA A 3 -64.13 30.84 3.38
C ALA A 3 -62.72 31.23 2.84
N GLU A 4 -62.41 30.83 1.61
CA GLU A 4 -61.10 30.99 0.94
C GLU A 4 -61.10 32.15 -0.08
N LYS A 5 -62.09 33.04 -0.05
CA LYS A 5 -62.29 34.07 -1.09
C LYS A 5 -62.03 35.53 -0.69
N THR A 6 -61.55 35.82 0.52
CA THR A 6 -61.35 37.22 0.95
C THR A 6 -59.88 37.66 1.09
N LEU A 7 -58.91 36.79 0.78
CA LEU A 7 -57.47 37.12 0.92
C LEU A 7 -56.72 37.28 -0.41
N ASP A 8 -57.28 36.82 -1.53
CA ASP A 8 -56.59 36.86 -2.84
C ASP A 8 -56.61 38.25 -3.54
N GLU A 9 -57.37 39.20 -3.03
CA GLU A 9 -57.52 40.52 -3.66
C GLU A 9 -56.39 41.51 -3.32
N LYS A 10 -55.54 41.22 -2.32
CA LYS A 10 -54.43 42.11 -1.92
C LYS A 10 -53.06 41.74 -2.49
N SER A 11 -52.90 40.54 -3.06
CA SER A 11 -51.61 40.09 -3.61
C SER A 11 -51.32 40.64 -5.01
N ASN A 12 -52.37 40.89 -5.81
CA ASN A 12 -52.22 41.14 -7.25
C ASN A 12 -51.99 42.61 -7.67
N ARG A 13 -51.99 43.57 -6.73
CA ARG A 13 -51.74 45.00 -7.05
C ARG A 13 -50.26 45.41 -7.02
N ARG A 14 -49.36 44.60 -6.45
CA ARG A 14 -47.93 44.97 -6.32
C ARG A 14 -47.04 44.52 -7.49
N ARG A 15 -47.51 43.61 -8.35
CA ARG A 15 -46.70 43.08 -9.46
C ARG A 15 -46.84 43.84 -10.78
N ARG A 16 -47.78 44.78 -10.91
CA ARG A 16 -48.09 45.44 -12.20
C ARG A 16 -47.53 46.86 -12.35
N ARG A 17 -46.72 47.34 -11.41
CA ARG A 17 -46.14 48.70 -11.42
C ARG A 17 -44.61 48.75 -11.58
N LYS A 18 -43.96 47.61 -11.83
CA LYS A 18 -42.50 47.53 -12.05
C LYS A 18 -42.12 47.16 -13.50
N GLN A 19 -43.08 47.16 -14.41
CA GLN A 19 -42.87 46.82 -15.81
C GLN A 19 -43.56 47.86 -16.70
N ALA A 20 -43.13 49.11 -16.57
CA ALA A 20 -43.32 50.18 -17.52
C ALA A 20 -42.25 51.23 -17.19
N ASP A 21 -41.60 51.74 -18.22
CA ASP A 21 -40.58 52.79 -18.24
C ASP A 21 -39.12 52.29 -18.27
N GLU A 22 -38.73 51.76 -19.43
CA GLU A 22 -37.57 52.33 -20.14
C GLU A 22 -38.11 53.11 -21.35
N PRO A 23 -37.55 54.30 -21.66
CA PRO A 23 -36.43 54.35 -22.60
C PRO A 23 -35.30 55.35 -22.25
N VAL A 24 -34.07 54.89 -22.51
CA VAL A 24 -32.89 55.53 -23.14
C VAL A 24 -32.88 57.06 -23.31
N ASP A 25 -31.93 57.77 -22.67
CA ASP A 25 -30.88 58.58 -23.33
C ASP A 25 -30.00 59.35 -22.30
N GLU A 26 -28.69 59.27 -22.54
CA GLU A 26 -27.59 60.20 -22.23
C GLU A 26 -27.21 60.62 -20.79
N VAL A 27 -26.03 60.09 -20.39
CA VAL A 27 -24.88 60.78 -19.75
C VAL A 27 -25.11 61.49 -18.41
N GLU A 28 -24.70 60.83 -17.32
CA GLU A 28 -23.89 61.46 -16.27
C GLU A 28 -23.06 60.41 -15.53
N MET A 29 -21.75 60.43 -15.80
CA MET A 29 -20.71 59.67 -15.12
C MET A 29 -20.20 60.48 -13.94
N GLN A 30 -20.82 60.31 -12.78
CA GLN A 30 -20.31 60.63 -11.45
C GLN A 30 -21.26 59.94 -10.47
N ASP A 31 -20.81 59.56 -9.28
CA ASP A 31 -21.58 58.93 -8.17
C ASP A 31 -21.44 57.40 -7.97
N VAL A 32 -20.65 56.68 -8.78
CA VAL A 32 -20.44 55.22 -8.56
C VAL A 32 -19.22 54.90 -7.67
N GLU A 33 -18.43 55.89 -7.23
CA GLU A 33 -17.19 55.62 -6.49
C GLU A 33 -17.30 55.64 -4.95
N GLU A 34 -18.41 56.07 -4.35
CA GLU A 34 -18.47 56.27 -2.90
C GLU A 34 -19.09 55.10 -2.08
N GLU A 35 -19.73 54.12 -2.73
CA GLU A 35 -20.41 53.01 -2.02
C GLU A 35 -19.62 51.68 -1.99
N LEU A 36 -18.29 51.73 -2.12
CA LEU A 36 -17.41 50.54 -2.10
C LEU A 36 -16.38 50.52 -0.95
N ARG A 37 -16.50 51.42 0.03
CA ARG A 37 -15.58 51.48 1.18
C ARG A 37 -16.31 51.29 2.49
N GLY A 38 -16.56 50.03 2.86
CA GLY A 38 -17.09 49.77 4.20
C GLY A 38 -17.54 48.37 4.56
N VAL A 39 -17.21 47.32 3.80
CA VAL A 39 -17.45 45.94 4.24
C VAL A 39 -16.12 45.29 4.51
N THR A 40 -15.50 45.64 5.64
CA THR A 40 -14.40 44.84 6.18
C THR A 40 -14.96 43.48 6.52
N GLU A 41 -14.50 42.45 5.81
CA GLU A 41 -14.80 41.05 6.03
C GLU A 41 -14.72 40.75 7.54
N ARG A 42 -15.85 40.39 8.16
CA ARG A 42 -15.88 39.95 9.56
C ARG A 42 -14.79 38.90 9.72
N LYS A 43 -13.82 39.16 10.60
CA LYS A 43 -12.72 38.24 10.96
C LYS A 43 -13.32 36.95 11.50
N GLY A 44 -13.62 36.05 10.57
CA GLY A 44 -14.41 34.84 10.77
C GLY A 44 -13.54 33.60 10.79
N ARG A 45 -12.45 33.62 11.55
CA ARG A 45 -11.85 32.37 12.04
C ARG A 45 -11.04 32.67 13.29
N ALA A 46 -11.61 32.32 14.44
CA ALA A 46 -10.82 32.21 15.65
C ALA A 46 -9.70 31.20 15.37
N THR A 47 -8.45 31.62 15.54
CA THR A 47 -7.33 30.67 15.62
C THR A 47 -7.64 29.79 16.82
N PRO A 48 -7.92 28.48 16.63
CA PRO A 48 -8.36 27.65 17.73
C PRO A 48 -7.26 27.66 18.77
N SER A 49 -7.62 27.87 20.03
CA SER A 49 -6.63 27.96 21.09
C SER A 49 -5.84 26.64 21.16
N ARG A 50 -4.56 26.69 21.53
CA ARG A 50 -3.73 25.46 21.68
C ARG A 50 -4.39 24.43 22.61
N ARG A 51 -5.22 24.89 23.55
CA ARG A 51 -6.00 24.06 24.47
C ARG A 51 -7.18 23.38 23.78
N GLU A 52 -7.92 24.08 22.92
CA GLU A 52 -8.95 23.46 22.09
C GLU A 52 -8.34 22.48 21.08
N GLN A 53 -7.15 22.78 20.53
CA GLN A 53 -6.43 21.83 19.68
C GLN A 53 -6.04 20.56 20.45
N MET A 54 -5.52 20.71 21.67
CA MET A 54 -5.21 19.59 22.57
C MET A 54 -6.47 18.82 23.00
N GLU A 55 -7.60 19.50 23.22
CA GLU A 55 -8.88 18.86 23.56
C GLU A 55 -9.46 18.11 22.37
N VAL A 56 -9.37 18.65 21.14
CA VAL A 56 -9.77 17.98 19.90
C VAL A 56 -8.84 16.81 19.56
N GLU A 57 -7.53 16.91 19.84
CA GLU A 57 -6.56 15.82 19.70
C GLU A 57 -6.78 14.73 20.75
N ALA A 58 -6.98 15.09 22.02
CA ALA A 58 -7.29 14.14 23.11
C ALA A 58 -8.65 13.44 22.89
N GLN A 59 -9.64 14.11 22.31
CA GLN A 59 -10.94 13.53 21.99
C GLN A 59 -10.89 12.62 20.74
N LYS A 60 -9.95 12.86 19.81
CA LYS A 60 -9.63 11.90 18.73
C LYS A 60 -8.95 10.64 19.28
N GLU A 61 -8.20 10.73 20.38
CA GLU A 61 -7.60 9.58 21.03
C GLU A 61 -8.63 8.67 21.72
N THR A 62 -9.81 9.17 22.11
CA THR A 62 -10.96 8.33 22.51
C THR A 62 -11.66 7.66 21.31
N GLY A 63 -10.90 7.19 20.33
CA GLY A 63 -11.39 6.47 19.15
C GLY A 63 -11.69 5.00 19.45
N ASN A 64 -12.86 4.55 18.98
CA ASN A 64 -13.39 3.20 19.09
C ASN A 64 -12.30 2.11 18.86
N VAL A 65 -12.07 1.22 19.84
CA VAL A 65 -11.05 0.14 19.76
C VAL A 65 -11.20 -0.77 18.54
N ILE A 66 -12.40 -0.80 17.95
CA ILE A 66 -12.72 -1.58 16.74
C ILE A 66 -12.24 -0.89 15.45
N THR A 67 -12.20 0.45 15.39
CA THR A 67 -11.80 1.19 14.17
C THR A 67 -10.30 1.51 14.14
N ARG A 68 -9.64 1.54 15.29
CA ARG A 68 -8.18 1.70 15.42
C ARG A 68 -7.36 0.73 14.54
N PRO A 69 -7.61 -0.60 14.52
CA PRO A 69 -6.83 -1.50 13.67
C PRO A 69 -7.04 -1.25 12.18
N PHE A 70 -8.23 -0.84 11.74
CA PHE A 70 -8.49 -0.50 10.33
C PHE A 70 -7.75 0.78 9.92
N HIS A 71 -7.69 1.78 10.80
CA HIS A 71 -6.92 3.00 10.55
C HIS A 71 -5.42 2.70 10.47
N ALA A 72 -4.90 1.92 11.42
CA ALA A 72 -3.50 1.51 11.45
C ALA A 72 -3.11 0.69 10.19
N LEU A 73 -4.00 -0.17 9.70
CA LEU A 73 -3.78 -0.91 8.45
C LEU A 73 -3.78 0.03 7.23
N GLY A 74 -4.64 1.05 7.22
CA GLY A 74 -4.66 2.07 6.17
C GLY A 74 -3.37 2.89 6.13
N GLU A 75 -2.87 3.32 7.30
CA GLU A 75 -1.58 4.00 7.43
C GLU A 75 -0.42 3.10 6.98
N TYR A 76 -0.43 1.82 7.37
CA TYR A 76 0.57 0.85 6.95
C TYR A 76 0.61 0.66 5.42
N ILE A 77 -0.55 0.45 4.78
CA ILE A 77 -0.62 0.30 3.32
C ILE A 77 -0.17 1.59 2.60
N SER A 78 -0.55 2.76 3.14
CA SER A 78 -0.08 4.06 2.63
C SER A 78 1.45 4.16 2.68
N GLY A 79 2.05 3.73 3.80
CA GLY A 79 3.50 3.64 3.96
C GLY A 79 4.14 2.67 2.96
N VAL A 80 3.61 1.46 2.83
CA VAL A 80 4.10 0.45 1.86
C VAL A 80 4.03 0.98 0.43
N ARG A 81 2.95 1.66 0.05
CA ARG A 81 2.84 2.28 -1.29
C ARG A 81 3.92 3.34 -1.50
N SER A 82 4.16 4.18 -0.49
CA SER A 82 5.19 5.22 -0.54
C SER A 82 6.60 4.61 -0.68
N GLU A 83 6.86 3.46 -0.09
CA GLU A 83 8.14 2.75 -0.23
C GLU A 83 8.26 2.01 -1.56
N ILE A 84 7.18 1.35 -2.03
CA ILE A 84 7.13 0.72 -3.36
C ILE A 84 7.40 1.72 -4.47
N ALA A 85 6.96 2.98 -4.31
CA ALA A 85 7.24 4.04 -5.27
C ALA A 85 8.72 4.40 -5.40
N LYS A 86 9.56 4.06 -4.40
CA LYS A 86 11.02 4.28 -4.43
C LYS A 86 11.77 3.10 -5.07
N VAL A 87 11.09 1.97 -5.29
CA VAL A 87 11.72 0.77 -5.84
C VAL A 87 11.93 0.94 -7.34
N VAL A 88 13.15 0.69 -7.79
CA VAL A 88 13.46 0.61 -9.22
C VAL A 88 12.94 -0.73 -9.74
N TRP A 89 11.87 -0.68 -10.53
CA TRP A 89 11.33 -1.87 -11.16
C TRP A 89 12.22 -2.30 -12.33
N PRO A 90 12.54 -3.59 -12.46
CA PRO A 90 13.44 -4.09 -13.49
C PRO A 90 12.84 -3.90 -14.90
N THR A 91 13.72 -3.68 -15.88
CA THR A 91 13.30 -3.64 -17.28
C THR A 91 12.96 -5.05 -17.79
N ARG A 92 12.29 -5.14 -18.95
CA ARG A 92 11.94 -6.45 -19.53
C ARG A 92 13.19 -7.27 -19.84
N GLU A 93 14.24 -6.60 -20.27
CA GLU A 93 15.54 -7.18 -20.58
C GLU A 93 16.22 -7.74 -19.32
N ASP A 94 16.13 -7.03 -18.19
CA ASP A 94 16.70 -7.49 -16.91
C ASP A 94 15.98 -8.75 -16.42
N VAL A 95 14.64 -8.75 -16.48
CA VAL A 95 13.83 -9.92 -16.09
C VAL A 95 14.20 -11.13 -16.94
N LEU A 96 14.34 -10.96 -18.26
CA LEU A 96 14.74 -12.05 -19.14
C LEU A 96 16.15 -12.56 -18.84
N ARG A 97 17.12 -11.67 -18.64
CA ARG A 97 18.50 -12.05 -18.29
C ARG A 97 18.55 -12.82 -16.98
N LEU A 98 17.90 -12.31 -15.93
CA LEU A 98 17.85 -12.97 -14.63
C LEU A 98 17.12 -14.32 -14.70
N THR A 99 16.01 -14.39 -15.43
CA THR A 99 15.26 -15.64 -15.62
C THR A 99 16.10 -16.68 -16.34
N TRP A 100 16.84 -16.31 -17.39
CA TRP A 100 17.75 -17.23 -18.09
C TRP A 100 18.86 -17.76 -17.19
N ILE A 101 19.45 -16.91 -16.33
CA ILE A 101 20.46 -17.33 -15.36
C ILE A 101 19.87 -18.37 -14.40
N VAL A 102 18.71 -18.09 -13.80
CA VAL A 102 18.06 -19.01 -12.86
C VAL A 102 17.62 -20.30 -13.55
N LEU A 103 17.08 -20.21 -14.77
CA LEU A 103 16.71 -21.38 -15.55
C LEU A 103 17.92 -22.26 -15.87
N GLY A 104 19.04 -21.65 -16.28
CA GLY A 104 20.30 -22.36 -16.48
C GLY A 104 20.81 -23.03 -15.20
N ALA A 105 20.80 -22.31 -14.07
CA ALA A 105 21.23 -22.85 -12.79
C ALA A 105 20.34 -24.00 -12.31
N THR A 106 19.01 -23.88 -12.46
CA THR A 106 18.06 -24.93 -12.06
C THR A 106 18.15 -26.16 -12.96
N ILE A 107 18.32 -25.99 -14.28
CA ILE A 107 18.57 -27.12 -15.21
C ILE A 107 19.88 -27.81 -14.86
N ALA A 108 20.96 -27.05 -14.65
CA ALA A 108 22.25 -27.61 -14.27
C ALA A 108 22.17 -28.39 -12.95
N ALA A 109 21.48 -27.84 -11.94
CA ALA A 109 21.23 -28.52 -10.67
C ALA A 109 20.37 -29.78 -10.89
N ALA A 110 19.30 -29.71 -11.67
CA ALA A 110 18.43 -30.85 -11.95
C ALA A 110 19.18 -31.98 -12.68
N ILE A 111 20.05 -31.65 -13.63
CA ILE A 111 20.91 -32.65 -14.31
C ILE A 111 21.90 -33.24 -13.31
N ALA A 112 22.59 -32.42 -12.53
CA ALA A 112 23.56 -32.90 -11.54
C ALA A 112 22.91 -33.83 -10.52
N LEU A 113 21.80 -33.40 -9.90
CA LEU A 113 21.03 -34.21 -8.96
C LEU A 113 20.43 -35.44 -9.64
N GLY A 114 19.94 -35.32 -10.88
CA GLY A 114 19.38 -36.42 -11.65
C GLY A 114 20.40 -37.50 -11.96
N VAL A 115 21.61 -37.14 -12.36
CA VAL A 115 22.74 -38.08 -12.58
C VAL A 115 23.10 -38.77 -11.27
N ILE A 116 23.23 -38.01 -10.18
CA ILE A 116 23.52 -38.57 -8.85
C ILE A 116 22.43 -39.57 -8.44
N ALA A 117 21.16 -39.18 -8.56
CA ALA A 117 20.02 -40.03 -8.23
C ALA A 117 19.96 -41.29 -9.10
N PHE A 118 20.24 -41.17 -10.40
CA PHE A 118 20.30 -42.31 -11.31
C PHE A 118 21.39 -43.30 -10.91
N VAL A 119 22.61 -42.81 -10.65
CA VAL A 119 23.73 -43.65 -10.19
C VAL A 119 23.37 -44.35 -8.88
N PHE A 120 22.81 -43.64 -7.90
CA PHE A 120 22.38 -44.25 -6.64
C PHE A 120 21.25 -45.28 -6.83
N SER A 121 20.31 -45.02 -7.73
CA SER A 121 19.22 -45.96 -8.05
C SER A 121 19.77 -47.26 -8.63
N GLU A 122 20.67 -47.18 -9.62
CA GLU A 122 21.31 -48.35 -10.21
C GLU A 122 22.16 -49.11 -9.19
N LEU A 123 22.92 -48.40 -8.35
CA LEU A 123 23.67 -49.01 -7.25
C LEU A 123 22.75 -49.72 -6.25
N PHE A 124 21.58 -49.16 -5.96
CA PHE A 124 20.61 -49.78 -5.07
C PHE A 124 20.01 -51.04 -5.68
N VAL A 125 19.62 -51.01 -6.97
CA VAL A 125 19.11 -52.19 -7.69
C VAL A 125 20.17 -53.30 -7.76
N ALA A 126 21.41 -52.95 -8.11
CA ALA A 126 22.52 -53.90 -8.13
C ALA A 126 22.83 -54.45 -6.73
N GLY A 127 22.81 -53.61 -5.71
CA GLY A 127 23.04 -53.98 -4.31
C GLY A 127 21.94 -54.87 -3.74
N LEU A 128 20.69 -54.66 -4.10
CA LEU A 128 19.58 -55.54 -3.71
C LEU A 128 19.70 -56.94 -4.32
N ARG A 129 20.26 -57.04 -5.53
CA ARG A 129 20.51 -58.35 -6.17
C ARG A 129 21.59 -59.15 -5.45
N GLN A 130 22.60 -58.48 -4.88
CA GLN A 130 23.67 -59.08 -4.10
C GLN A 130 23.80 -58.42 -2.73
N PRO A 131 23.05 -58.88 -1.71
CA PRO A 131 22.95 -58.19 -0.42
C PRO A 131 24.31 -58.03 0.28
N VAL A 132 25.28 -58.90 0.00
CA VAL A 132 26.65 -58.83 0.55
C VAL A 132 27.40 -57.57 0.09
N ILE A 133 27.30 -57.21 -1.20
CA ILE A 133 27.99 -56.03 -1.74
C ILE A 133 27.45 -54.75 -1.09
N PHE A 134 26.13 -54.67 -0.92
CA PHE A 134 25.47 -53.55 -0.28
C PHE A 134 25.94 -53.35 1.17
N VAL A 135 26.05 -54.43 1.95
CA VAL A 135 26.51 -54.37 3.34
C VAL A 135 27.96 -53.89 3.41
N VAL A 136 28.86 -54.43 2.57
CA VAL A 136 30.27 -54.02 2.55
C VAL A 136 30.43 -52.55 2.18
N LEU A 137 29.76 -52.09 1.12
CA LEU A 137 29.83 -50.70 0.66
C LEU A 137 29.33 -49.72 1.74
N THR A 138 28.23 -50.08 2.41
CA THR A 138 27.67 -49.27 3.51
C THR A 138 28.63 -49.18 4.68
N VAL A 139 29.22 -50.30 5.11
CA VAL A 139 30.21 -50.32 6.19
C VAL A 139 31.43 -49.48 5.84
N VAL A 140 31.95 -49.60 4.62
CA VAL A 140 33.08 -48.79 4.15
C VAL A 140 32.74 -47.29 4.17
N SER A 141 31.55 -46.91 3.66
CA SER A 141 31.10 -45.52 3.65
C SER A 141 30.98 -44.93 5.07
N VAL A 142 30.44 -45.71 6.02
CA VAL A 142 30.37 -45.32 7.44
C VAL A 142 31.77 -45.18 8.07
N VAL A 143 32.70 -46.08 7.76
CA VAL A 143 34.08 -46.01 8.26
C VAL A 143 34.81 -44.77 7.71
N ILE A 144 34.66 -44.47 6.41
CA ILE A 144 35.23 -43.26 5.79
C ILE A 144 34.65 -42.01 6.45
N LEU A 145 33.33 -41.95 6.65
CA LEU A 145 32.68 -40.84 7.34
C LEU A 145 33.18 -40.68 8.78
N ALA A 146 33.32 -41.79 9.52
CA ALA A 146 33.86 -41.77 10.88
C ALA A 146 35.31 -41.27 10.93
N ILE A 147 36.15 -41.65 9.96
CA ILE A 147 37.53 -41.15 9.84
C ILE A 147 37.53 -39.64 9.53
N TYR A 148 36.69 -39.19 8.60
CA TYR A 148 36.56 -37.77 8.25
C TYR A 148 36.13 -36.93 9.45
N LEU A 149 35.09 -37.35 10.17
CA LEU A 149 34.60 -36.67 11.38
C LEU A 149 35.66 -36.68 12.49
N ARG A 150 36.36 -37.81 12.68
CA ARG A 150 37.44 -37.92 13.67
C ARG A 150 38.65 -37.06 13.31
N ARG A 151 38.88 -36.75 12.03
CA ARG A 151 39.94 -35.85 11.58
C ARG A 151 39.53 -34.39 11.73
N SER A 152 38.28 -34.06 11.41
CA SER A 152 37.72 -32.71 11.52
C SER A 152 37.63 -32.21 12.98
N ASN A 153 37.23 -33.06 13.93
CA ASN A 153 37.12 -32.66 15.35
C ASN A 153 38.46 -32.35 16.04
N ARG A 154 39.61 -32.56 15.38
CA ARG A 154 40.93 -32.30 15.98
C ARG A 154 41.39 -30.84 15.86
N THR A 155 40.64 -29.97 15.18
CA THR A 155 41.07 -28.59 14.89
C THR A 155 40.40 -27.51 15.76
N THR A 156 39.60 -27.86 16.77
CA THR A 156 38.83 -26.87 17.57
C THR A 156 39.30 -26.74 19.03
N SER A 157 40.54 -27.13 19.36
CA SER A 157 41.11 -26.91 20.69
C SER A 157 42.28 -25.94 20.57
N GLY A 158 42.00 -24.65 20.72
CA GLY A 158 43.01 -23.60 20.61
C GLY A 158 42.42 -22.20 20.56
N TYR A 159 41.67 -21.81 21.60
CA TYR A 159 41.53 -20.43 22.11
C TYR A 159 41.20 -20.51 23.60
#